data_AF-A0A362X367-F1
#
_entry.id   AF-A0A362X367-F1
#
_cell.length_a   1.000
_cell.length_b   1.000
_cell.length_c   1.000
_cell.angle_alpha   90.00
_cell.angle_beta   90.00
_cell.angle_gamma   90.00
#
_symmetry.space_group_name_H-M   'P 1'
#
loop_
_entity.id
_entity.type
_entity.pdbx_description
1 polymer ?
#
loop_
_entity_poly.entity_id
_entity_poly.type
_entity_poly.pdbx_seq_one_letter_code
_entity_poly.pdbx_strand_id
1 'polypeptide(L)'
;MVNRKLVRFLSFRYIILASILIVLAGGLVLLPKYEKREGISPETLLSNVISPERYITTDELADRIINQDPSLLLIDVRDKNNFNKYSLPNAVNIPLKNVLDVDSEPYLNQDQYDVILFSNDNLYSDQAWVLCNRKGYKNLHVLKGGINTWFSTIINPKQPTEDMPSNAFKQYAFRKAASMYFGVAYPKKAQKQAVITKNTNTVSVPKKIVPKKKKKKMPVEGGC
;
A
#
# COMPACT_ATOMS: atom_id res chain seq x y z
N MET A 1 -83.37 -23.36 26.70
CA MET A 1 -82.56 -24.52 27.15
C MET A 1 -81.17 -24.40 26.53
N VAL A 2 -80.14 -24.07 27.32
CA VAL A 2 -78.78 -23.83 26.79
C VAL A 2 -78.16 -25.16 26.36
N ASN A 3 -77.70 -25.24 25.10
CA ASN A 3 -77.06 -26.44 24.57
C ASN A 3 -75.66 -26.61 25.20
N ARG A 4 -75.58 -27.48 26.23
CA ARG A 4 -74.36 -27.76 26.99
C ARG A 4 -73.17 -28.19 26.12
N LYS A 5 -73.41 -28.81 24.95
CA LYS A 5 -72.34 -29.18 24.00
C LYS A 5 -71.72 -27.93 23.32
N LEU A 6 -72.56 -26.93 23.03
CA LEU A 6 -72.14 -25.69 22.38
C LEU A 6 -71.31 -24.80 23.33
N VAL A 7 -71.69 -24.74 24.61
CA VAL A 7 -70.94 -24.03 25.66
C VAL A 7 -69.58 -24.68 25.91
N ARG A 8 -69.51 -26.02 25.93
CA ARG A 8 -68.27 -26.78 26.10
C ARG A 8 -67.31 -26.64 24.91
N PHE A 9 -67.84 -26.48 23.70
CA PHE A 9 -67.06 -26.18 22.51
C PHE A 9 -66.54 -24.73 22.51
N LEU A 10 -67.36 -23.77 22.95
CA LEU A 10 -66.95 -22.37 23.11
C LEU A 10 -65.82 -22.21 24.14
N SER A 11 -65.88 -22.91 25.28
CA SER A 11 -64.80 -22.90 26.28
C SER A 11 -63.52 -23.56 25.76
N PHE A 12 -63.63 -24.56 24.89
CA PHE A 12 -62.48 -25.23 24.27
C PHE A 12 -61.71 -24.31 23.31
N ARG A 13 -62.38 -23.34 22.65
CA ARG A 13 -61.73 -22.34 21.79
C ARG A 13 -60.74 -21.47 22.56
N TYR A 14 -61.11 -21.01 23.75
CA TYR A 14 -60.23 -20.20 24.60
C TYR A 14 -59.02 -21.01 25.10
N ILE A 15 -59.20 -22.30 25.37
CA ILE A 15 -58.09 -23.20 25.74
C ILE A 15 -57.11 -23.32 24.57
N ILE A 16 -57.60 -23.56 23.34
CA ILE A 16 -56.75 -23.63 22.14
C ILE A 16 -55.99 -22.32 21.92
N LEU A 17 -56.68 -21.17 22.01
CA LEU A 17 -56.06 -19.85 21.86
C LEU A 17 -54.99 -19.60 22.94
N ALA A 18 -55.27 -19.98 24.19
CA ALA A 18 -54.31 -19.86 25.30
C ALA A 18 -53.09 -20.77 25.10
N SER A 19 -53.29 -22.01 24.64
CA SER A 19 -52.18 -22.93 24.33
C SER A 19 -51.30 -22.39 23.21
N ILE A 20 -51.90 -21.84 22.15
CA ILE A 20 -51.16 -21.18 21.06
C ILE A 20 -50.36 -19.99 21.60
N LEU A 21 -50.96 -19.16 22.45
CA LEU A 21 -50.27 -18.03 23.09
C LEU A 21 -49.09 -18.46 23.96
N ILE A 22 -49.23 -19.54 24.73
CA ILE A 22 -48.15 -20.08 25.57
C ILE A 22 -47.02 -20.63 24.71
N VAL A 23 -47.34 -21.34 23.62
CA VAL A 23 -46.32 -21.84 22.67
C VAL A 23 -45.60 -20.69 21.97
N LEU A 24 -46.32 -19.64 21.56
CA LEU A 24 -45.72 -18.44 20.97
C LEU A 24 -44.84 -17.69 21.97
N ALA A 25 -45.30 -17.54 23.23
CA ALA A 25 -44.52 -16.91 24.29
C ALA A 25 -43.26 -17.73 24.64
N GLY A 26 -43.37 -19.07 24.69
CA GLY A 26 -42.23 -19.97 24.86
C GLY A 26 -41.24 -19.89 23.70
N GLY A 27 -41.75 -19.77 22.46
CA GLY A 27 -40.94 -19.53 21.28
C GLY A 27 -40.15 -18.22 21.35
N LEU A 28 -40.74 -17.15 21.89
CA LEU A 28 -40.04 -15.88 22.11
C LEU A 28 -38.87 -15.99 23.11
N VAL A 29 -38.99 -16.85 24.13
CA VAL A 29 -37.92 -17.07 25.13
C VAL A 29 -36.74 -17.84 24.52
N LEU A 30 -37.01 -18.70 23.53
CA LEU A 30 -35.99 -19.47 22.81
C LEU A 30 -35.32 -18.68 21.66
N LEU A 31 -35.77 -17.45 21.38
CA LEU A 31 -35.08 -16.61 20.40
C LEU A 31 -33.65 -16.33 20.88
N PRO A 32 -32.64 -16.53 20.02
CA PRO A 32 -31.27 -16.14 20.37
C PRO A 32 -31.29 -14.66 20.76
N LYS A 33 -30.72 -14.35 21.94
CA LYS A 33 -30.59 -12.97 22.39
C LYS A 33 -29.92 -12.18 21.27
N TYR A 34 -30.50 -11.04 20.91
CA TYR A 34 -29.88 -10.15 19.92
C TYR A 34 -28.48 -9.79 20.42
N GLU A 35 -27.46 -10.34 19.79
CA GLU A 35 -26.09 -9.93 20.04
C GLU A 35 -25.97 -8.49 19.55
N LYS A 36 -25.95 -7.55 20.50
CA LYS A 36 -25.50 -6.20 20.19
C LYS A 36 -24.10 -6.35 19.65
N ARG A 37 -23.94 -6.13 18.34
CA ARG A 37 -22.62 -6.10 17.73
C ARG A 37 -21.86 -4.95 18.37
N GLU A 38 -20.93 -5.29 19.24
CA GLU A 38 -19.99 -4.33 19.80
C GLU A 38 -19.16 -3.78 18.64
N GLY A 39 -19.12 -2.46 18.57
CA GLY A 39 -18.38 -1.70 17.58
C GLY A 39 -18.13 -0.32 18.17
N ILE A 40 -17.33 0.48 17.49
CA ILE A 40 -17.08 1.86 17.91
C ILE A 40 -18.37 2.70 17.82
N SER A 41 -18.47 3.74 18.65
CA SER A 41 -19.62 4.64 18.61
C SER A 41 -19.70 5.37 17.25
N PRO A 42 -20.91 5.75 16.80
CA PRO A 42 -21.07 6.51 15.56
C PRO A 42 -20.24 7.80 15.52
N GLU A 43 -20.11 8.49 16.66
CA GLU A 43 -19.37 9.74 16.79
C GLU A 43 -17.87 9.51 16.59
N THR A 44 -17.32 8.44 17.19
CA THR A 44 -15.91 8.06 17.01
C THR A 44 -15.64 7.56 15.59
N LEU A 45 -16.55 6.79 14.99
CA LEU A 45 -16.42 6.38 13.60
C LEU A 45 -16.39 7.61 12.68
N LEU A 46 -17.28 8.58 12.90
CA LEU A 46 -17.32 9.80 12.10
C LEU A 46 -16.02 10.61 12.26
N SER A 47 -15.53 10.79 13.50
CA SER A 47 -14.26 11.51 13.73
C SER A 47 -13.09 10.83 13.01
N ASN A 48 -13.06 9.51 13.03
CA ASN A 48 -12.06 8.69 12.35
C ASN A 48 -12.15 8.85 10.81
N VAL A 49 -13.36 8.83 10.25
CA VAL A 49 -13.60 8.95 8.80
C VAL A 49 -13.31 10.33 8.25
N ILE A 50 -13.50 11.40 9.01
CA ILE A 50 -13.16 12.76 8.55
C ILE A 50 -11.68 13.09 8.78
N SER A 51 -10.98 12.33 9.64
CA SER A 51 -9.57 12.56 9.91
C SER A 51 -8.70 12.30 8.67
N PRO A 52 -7.86 13.27 8.26
CA PRO A 52 -6.92 13.07 7.16
C PRO A 52 -5.76 12.13 7.53
N GLU A 53 -5.53 11.88 8.81
CA GLU A 53 -4.41 11.05 9.33
C GLU A 53 -4.52 9.58 8.92
N ARG A 54 -5.71 9.12 8.52
CA ARG A 54 -5.89 7.77 7.98
C ARG A 54 -5.18 7.57 6.64
N TYR A 55 -4.75 8.63 5.96
CA TYR A 55 -4.14 8.54 4.65
C TYR A 55 -2.61 8.50 4.71
N ILE A 56 -2.02 7.60 3.95
CA ILE A 56 -0.60 7.63 3.60
C ILE A 56 -0.42 8.17 2.18
N THR A 57 0.58 9.00 1.96
CA THR A 57 0.87 9.54 0.61
C THR A 57 1.65 8.54 -0.24
N THR A 58 1.58 8.67 -1.56
CA THR A 58 2.38 7.84 -2.47
C THR A 58 3.88 8.06 -2.30
N ASP A 59 4.31 9.29 -1.99
CA ASP A 59 5.71 9.63 -1.75
C ASP A 59 6.24 8.94 -0.48
N GLU A 60 5.46 9.00 0.61
CA GLU A 60 5.79 8.35 1.88
C GLU A 60 5.80 6.82 1.76
N LEU A 61 4.78 6.24 1.13
CA LEU A 61 4.75 4.80 0.90
C LEU A 61 5.93 4.34 0.03
N ALA A 62 6.28 5.09 -1.01
CA ALA A 62 7.44 4.78 -1.85
C ALA A 62 8.74 4.81 -1.05
N ASP A 63 8.94 5.82 -0.19
CA ASP A 63 10.10 5.90 0.68
C ASP A 63 10.20 4.68 1.61
N ARG A 64 9.11 4.32 2.29
CA ARG A 64 9.07 3.13 3.18
C ARG A 64 9.37 1.83 2.43
N ILE A 65 8.84 1.65 1.22
CA ILE A 65 9.11 0.46 0.39
C ILE A 65 10.58 0.42 -0.06
N ILE A 66 11.15 1.55 -0.48
CA ILE A 66 12.55 1.65 -0.91
C ILE A 66 13.50 1.34 0.25
N ASN A 67 13.14 1.83 1.45
CA ASN A 67 13.88 1.60 2.68
C ASN A 67 13.63 0.21 3.29
N GLN A 68 12.84 -0.66 2.62
CA GLN A 68 12.55 -2.03 3.04
C GLN A 68 11.96 -2.11 4.45
N ASP A 69 11.04 -1.19 4.78
CA ASP A 69 10.37 -1.16 6.08
C ASP A 69 9.62 -2.49 6.34
N PRO A 70 10.04 -3.27 7.36
CA PRO A 70 9.45 -4.58 7.64
C PRO A 70 8.07 -4.48 8.31
N SER A 71 7.65 -3.30 8.74
CA SER A 71 6.33 -3.08 9.36
C SER A 71 5.20 -2.86 8.34
N LEU A 72 5.52 -2.79 7.03
CA LEU A 72 4.50 -2.58 6.00
C LEU A 72 3.76 -3.87 5.62
N LEU A 73 2.43 -3.80 5.61
CA LEU A 73 1.57 -4.81 4.98
C LEU A 73 0.65 -4.13 3.96
N LEU A 74 0.82 -4.47 2.69
CA LEU A 74 0.05 -3.85 1.60
C LEU A 74 -1.13 -4.74 1.21
N ILE A 75 -2.34 -4.19 1.24
CA ILE A 75 -3.58 -4.92 0.90
C ILE A 75 -4.26 -4.24 -0.29
N ASP A 76 -4.32 -4.97 -1.41
CA ASP A 76 -5.05 -4.56 -2.60
C ASP A 76 -6.50 -5.01 -2.50
N VAL A 77 -7.43 -4.06 -2.38
CA VAL A 77 -8.86 -4.36 -2.18
C VAL A 77 -9.66 -4.50 -3.47
N ARG A 78 -8.99 -4.50 -4.62
CA ARG A 78 -9.64 -4.73 -5.92
C ARG A 78 -9.92 -6.21 -6.15
N ASP A 79 -10.69 -6.51 -7.18
CA ASP A 79 -10.88 -7.89 -7.61
C ASP A 79 -9.58 -8.51 -8.16
N LYS A 80 -9.55 -9.84 -8.16
CA LYS A 80 -8.40 -10.64 -8.60
C LYS A 80 -7.93 -10.33 -10.02
N ASN A 81 -8.84 -9.96 -10.93
CA ASN A 81 -8.43 -9.67 -12.31
C ASN A 81 -7.64 -8.35 -12.37
N ASN A 82 -8.07 -7.33 -11.63
CA ASN A 82 -7.31 -6.07 -11.52
C ASN A 82 -5.99 -6.26 -10.79
N PHE A 83 -5.96 -7.03 -9.71
CA PHE A 83 -4.72 -7.38 -9.00
C PHE A 83 -3.70 -8.07 -9.91
N ASN A 84 -4.14 -9.08 -10.67
CA ASN A 84 -3.27 -9.85 -11.58
C ASN A 84 -2.71 -9.03 -12.74
N LYS A 85 -3.39 -7.97 -13.17
CA LYS A 85 -2.88 -7.07 -14.23
C LYS A 85 -1.67 -6.28 -13.74
N TYR A 86 -1.79 -5.71 -12.54
CA TYR A 86 -0.75 -4.97 -11.87
C TYR A 86 -1.18 -4.69 -10.44
N SER A 87 -0.29 -4.88 -9.47
CA SER A 87 -0.46 -4.41 -8.09
C SER A 87 0.89 -3.94 -7.55
N LEU A 88 0.89 -3.36 -6.36
CA LEU A 88 2.12 -2.95 -5.69
C LEU A 88 2.95 -4.19 -5.30
N PRO A 89 4.29 -4.11 -5.31
CA PRO A 89 5.15 -5.23 -4.93
C PRO A 89 4.80 -5.74 -3.52
N ASN A 90 4.80 -7.07 -3.34
CA ASN A 90 4.50 -7.76 -2.08
C ASN A 90 3.08 -7.51 -1.53
N ALA A 91 2.16 -6.95 -2.31
CA ALA A 91 0.78 -6.77 -1.87
C ALA A 91 -0.01 -8.09 -1.83
N VAL A 92 -0.87 -8.22 -0.84
CA VAL A 92 -1.86 -9.31 -0.70
C VAL A 92 -3.20 -8.84 -1.26
N ASN A 93 -3.85 -9.67 -2.08
CA ASN A 93 -5.17 -9.34 -2.60
C ASN A 93 -6.28 -9.79 -1.65
N ILE A 94 -7.03 -8.83 -1.11
CA ILE A 94 -8.25 -9.08 -0.31
C ILE A 94 -9.36 -8.22 -0.91
N PRO A 95 -10.10 -8.73 -1.91
CA PRO A 95 -11.15 -7.94 -2.56
C PRO A 95 -12.13 -7.37 -1.53
N LEU A 96 -12.65 -6.16 -1.76
CA LEU A 96 -13.53 -5.46 -0.82
C LEU A 96 -14.67 -6.34 -0.26
N LYS A 97 -15.28 -7.16 -1.12
CA LYS A 97 -16.37 -8.08 -0.73
C LYS A 97 -15.95 -9.15 0.29
N ASN A 98 -14.66 -9.45 0.39
CA ASN A 98 -14.05 -10.45 1.26
C ASN A 98 -13.43 -9.83 2.52
N VAL A 99 -13.43 -8.51 2.68
CA VAL A 99 -12.80 -7.80 3.83
C VAL A 99 -13.35 -8.26 5.18
N LEU A 100 -14.62 -8.67 5.23
CA LEU A 100 -15.27 -9.16 6.45
C LEU A 100 -15.20 -10.68 6.62
N ASP A 101 -14.57 -11.40 5.70
CA ASP A 101 -14.40 -12.85 5.79
C ASP A 101 -13.41 -13.19 6.92
N VAL A 102 -13.61 -14.35 7.54
CA VAL A 102 -12.77 -14.83 8.65
C VAL A 102 -11.31 -15.01 8.19
N ASP A 103 -11.09 -15.44 6.94
CA ASP A 103 -9.75 -15.64 6.39
C ASP A 103 -8.98 -14.33 6.16
N SER A 104 -9.68 -13.19 6.08
CA SER A 104 -9.09 -11.86 5.89
C SER A 104 -8.64 -11.22 7.21
N GLU A 105 -9.24 -11.62 8.32
CA GLU A 105 -9.00 -11.04 9.65
C GLU A 105 -7.52 -11.10 10.08
N PRO A 106 -6.78 -12.22 9.89
CA PRO A 106 -5.35 -12.27 10.20
C PRO A 106 -4.49 -11.28 9.42
N TYR A 107 -4.94 -10.73 8.29
CA TYR A 107 -4.18 -9.72 7.55
C TYR A 107 -4.57 -8.30 7.92
N LEU A 108 -5.83 -8.09 8.32
CA LEU A 108 -6.40 -6.76 8.55
C LEU A 108 -6.34 -6.33 10.02
N ASN A 109 -6.36 -7.28 10.95
CA ASN A 109 -6.26 -7.03 12.38
C ASN A 109 -4.83 -7.26 12.85
N GLN A 110 -3.97 -6.25 12.66
CA GLN A 110 -2.54 -6.34 12.93
C GLN A 110 -2.10 -5.32 13.98
N ASP A 111 -1.41 -5.80 15.01
CA ASP A 111 -0.86 -4.93 16.07
C ASP A 111 0.55 -4.41 15.71
N GLN A 112 1.31 -5.19 14.93
CA GLN A 112 2.72 -4.92 14.65
C GLN A 112 2.96 -4.30 13.27
N TYR A 113 2.00 -4.43 12.36
CA TYR A 113 2.12 -3.96 10.99
C TYR A 113 1.22 -2.76 10.75
N ASP A 114 1.72 -1.82 9.94
CA ASP A 114 0.93 -0.79 9.32
C ASP A 114 0.27 -1.36 8.07
N VAL A 115 -1.04 -1.56 8.13
CA VAL A 115 -1.84 -2.14 7.05
C VAL A 115 -2.25 -1.03 6.09
N ILE A 116 -1.67 -1.02 4.90
CA ILE A 116 -1.98 -0.02 3.87
C ILE A 116 -2.98 -0.61 2.87
N LEU A 117 -4.21 -0.13 2.95
CA LEU A 117 -5.30 -0.48 2.05
C LEU A 117 -5.26 0.40 0.80
N PHE A 118 -5.35 -0.21 -0.38
CA PHE A 118 -5.38 0.56 -1.63
C PHE A 118 -6.27 -0.07 -2.70
N SER A 119 -6.79 0.79 -3.58
CA SER A 119 -7.52 0.39 -4.77
C SER A 119 -7.06 1.21 -5.99
N ASN A 120 -7.87 1.33 -7.04
CA ASN A 120 -7.54 2.21 -8.17
C ASN A 120 -7.50 3.68 -7.70
N ASP A 121 -8.46 4.05 -6.84
CA ASP A 121 -8.59 5.34 -6.17
C ASP A 121 -8.89 5.11 -4.66
N ASN A 122 -9.49 6.10 -3.99
CA ASN A 122 -9.83 6.01 -2.57
C ASN A 122 -11.07 5.18 -2.26
N LEU A 123 -11.99 4.98 -3.21
CA LEU A 123 -13.37 4.59 -2.92
C LEU A 123 -13.46 3.24 -2.19
N TYR A 124 -12.89 2.19 -2.76
CA TYR A 124 -12.97 0.85 -2.16
C TYR A 124 -12.06 0.70 -0.95
N SER A 125 -10.91 1.38 -0.94
CA SER A 125 -10.01 1.36 0.20
C SER A 125 -10.57 2.10 1.42
N ASP A 126 -11.27 3.23 1.22
CA ASP A 126 -12.00 3.91 2.30
C ASP A 126 -13.15 3.05 2.83
N GLN A 127 -13.89 2.37 1.95
CA GLN A 127 -14.95 1.45 2.37
C GLN A 127 -14.38 0.29 3.20
N ALA A 128 -13.29 -0.33 2.75
CA ALA A 128 -12.60 -1.37 3.51
C ALA A 128 -12.11 -0.84 4.86
N TRP A 129 -11.51 0.36 4.88
CA TRP A 129 -11.03 1.00 6.10
C TRP A 129 -12.15 1.23 7.12
N VAL A 130 -13.31 1.74 6.68
CA VAL A 130 -14.50 1.94 7.53
C VAL A 130 -14.98 0.63 8.14
N LEU A 131 -15.03 -0.44 7.35
CA LEU A 131 -15.43 -1.77 7.82
C LEU A 131 -14.47 -2.31 8.88
N CYS A 132 -13.16 -2.18 8.65
CA CYS A 132 -12.12 -2.56 9.60
C CYS A 132 -12.15 -1.72 10.88
N ASN A 133 -12.29 -0.40 10.75
CA ASN A 133 -12.38 0.54 11.88
C ASN A 133 -13.61 0.24 12.75
N ARG A 134 -14.74 -0.12 12.12
CA ARG A 134 -15.95 -0.56 12.84
C ARG A 134 -15.74 -1.86 13.62
N LYS A 135 -14.91 -2.79 13.12
CA LYS A 135 -14.47 -3.99 13.86
C LYS A 135 -13.43 -3.68 14.95
N GLY A 136 -12.98 -2.42 15.06
CA GLY A 136 -12.00 -2.00 16.06
C GLY A 136 -10.55 -2.28 15.68
N TYR A 137 -10.28 -2.64 14.41
CA TYR A 137 -8.92 -2.87 13.94
C TYR A 137 -8.14 -1.56 13.91
N LYS A 138 -6.84 -1.66 14.22
CA LYS A 138 -5.92 -0.53 14.38
C LYS A 138 -4.83 -0.57 13.31
N ASN A 139 -4.04 0.51 13.23
CA ASN A 139 -2.90 0.63 12.31
C ASN A 139 -3.26 0.44 10.83
N LEU A 140 -4.50 0.79 10.44
CA LEU A 140 -4.91 0.79 9.05
C LEU A 140 -4.80 2.18 8.46
N HIS A 141 -4.27 2.25 7.25
CA HIS A 141 -4.18 3.46 6.46
C HIS A 141 -4.69 3.22 5.05
N VAL A 142 -5.09 4.30 4.37
CA VAL A 142 -5.50 4.28 2.96
C VAL A 142 -4.44 4.96 2.11
N LEU A 143 -4.03 4.32 1.02
CA LEU A 143 -3.14 4.97 0.04
C LEU A 143 -3.89 6.10 -0.66
N LYS A 144 -3.45 7.33 -0.42
CA LYS A 144 -4.10 8.53 -0.94
C LYS A 144 -4.05 8.58 -2.47
N GLY A 145 -5.23 8.55 -3.07
CA GLY A 145 -5.48 8.54 -4.51
C GLY A 145 -5.23 7.19 -5.18
N GLY A 146 -4.96 6.14 -4.40
CA GLY A 146 -4.77 4.77 -4.89
C GLY A 146 -3.66 4.62 -5.93
N ILE A 147 -3.78 3.55 -6.71
CA ILE A 147 -2.82 3.19 -7.76
C ILE A 147 -2.77 4.26 -8.87
N ASN A 148 -3.87 4.94 -9.16
CA ASN A 148 -3.89 6.00 -10.18
C ASN A 148 -2.92 7.15 -9.81
N THR A 149 -2.96 7.58 -8.55
CA THR A 149 -1.99 8.58 -8.04
C THR A 149 -0.59 7.99 -7.99
N TRP A 150 -0.42 6.73 -7.57
CA TRP A 150 0.88 6.05 -7.60
C TRP A 150 1.53 6.09 -9.00
N PHE A 151 0.77 5.82 -10.05
CA PHE A 151 1.29 5.91 -11.42
C PHE A 151 1.67 7.32 -11.82
N SER A 152 0.85 8.32 -11.49
CA SER A 152 1.12 9.71 -11.89
C SER A 152 2.20 10.41 -11.06
N THR A 153 2.49 9.93 -9.84
CA THR A 153 3.52 10.51 -8.97
C THR A 153 4.80 9.69 -8.90
N ILE A 154 4.72 8.36 -8.75
CA ILE A 154 5.88 7.49 -8.53
C ILE A 154 6.34 6.85 -9.82
N ILE A 155 5.46 6.36 -10.70
CA ILE A 155 5.90 5.68 -11.93
C ILE A 155 6.24 6.69 -13.03
N ASN A 156 5.39 7.69 -13.25
CA ASN A 156 5.56 8.70 -14.28
C ASN A 156 5.46 10.13 -13.71
N PRO A 157 6.41 10.55 -12.85
CA PRO A 157 6.40 11.88 -12.27
C PRO A 157 6.49 12.96 -13.35
N LYS A 158 5.60 13.96 -13.27
CA LYS A 158 5.65 15.15 -14.12
C LYS A 158 6.86 16.02 -13.75
N GLN A 159 7.65 16.42 -14.74
CA GLN A 159 8.76 17.34 -14.55
C GLN A 159 8.24 18.75 -14.18
N PRO A 160 8.82 19.41 -13.16
CA PRO A 160 8.47 20.79 -12.80
C PRO A 160 8.94 21.78 -13.86
N THR A 161 8.23 22.89 -13.99
CA THR A 161 8.58 24.01 -14.88
C THR A 161 9.62 24.93 -14.21
N GLU A 162 10.34 25.73 -15.00
CA GLU A 162 11.48 26.54 -14.51
C GLU A 162 11.08 27.63 -13.49
N ASP A 163 9.81 28.03 -13.50
CA ASP A 163 9.20 29.01 -12.58
C ASP A 163 8.79 28.40 -11.22
N MET A 164 8.85 27.07 -11.08
CA MET A 164 8.46 26.41 -9.84
C MET A 164 9.51 26.58 -8.73
N PRO A 165 9.08 26.55 -7.45
CA PRO A 165 9.99 26.62 -6.31
C PRO A 165 10.95 25.41 -6.24
N SER A 166 12.10 25.60 -5.59
CA SER A 166 13.14 24.56 -5.47
C SER A 166 12.67 23.26 -4.82
N ASN A 167 11.64 23.29 -3.98
CA ASN A 167 11.05 22.08 -3.39
C ASN A 167 10.41 21.16 -4.44
N ALA A 168 9.82 21.71 -5.50
CA ALA A 168 9.21 20.94 -6.59
C ALA A 168 10.28 20.14 -7.35
N PHE A 169 11.45 20.73 -7.57
CA PHE A 169 12.61 20.05 -8.15
C PHE A 169 13.13 18.92 -7.26
N LYS A 170 13.20 19.14 -5.93
CA LYS A 170 13.59 18.10 -4.97
C LYS A 170 12.59 16.93 -4.96
N GLN A 171 11.30 17.23 -4.92
CA GLN A 171 10.24 16.21 -4.95
C GLN A 171 10.26 15.42 -6.26
N TYR A 172 10.43 16.10 -7.39
CA TYR A 172 10.59 15.43 -8.69
C TYR A 172 11.83 14.55 -8.72
N ALA A 173 12.98 15.02 -8.19
CA ALA A 173 14.19 14.24 -8.12
C ALA A 173 14.01 12.97 -7.28
N PHE A 174 13.35 13.07 -6.12
CA PHE A 174 12.97 11.92 -5.29
C PHE A 174 12.09 10.94 -6.06
N ARG A 175 10.97 11.41 -6.64
CA ARG A 175 10.03 10.57 -7.39
C ARG A 175 10.68 9.89 -8.58
N LYS A 176 11.58 10.60 -9.27
CA LYS A 176 12.34 10.04 -10.40
C LYS A 176 13.36 8.97 -9.94
N ALA A 177 13.93 9.11 -8.75
CA ALA A 177 14.77 8.05 -8.19
C ALA A 177 13.91 6.84 -7.78
N ALA A 178 12.76 7.08 -7.15
CA ALA A 178 11.79 6.04 -6.80
C ALA A 178 11.28 5.30 -8.05
N SER A 179 10.95 6.00 -9.12
CA SER A 179 10.51 5.39 -10.37
C SER A 179 11.57 4.43 -10.95
N MET A 180 12.85 4.79 -10.89
CA MET A 180 13.96 3.91 -11.28
C MET A 180 14.03 2.66 -10.42
N TYR A 181 13.81 2.78 -9.10
CA TYR A 181 13.75 1.63 -8.19
C TYR A 181 12.61 0.66 -8.60
N PHE A 182 11.45 1.19 -8.99
CA PHE A 182 10.31 0.40 -9.47
C PHE A 182 10.42 -0.01 -10.96
N GLY A 183 11.60 0.09 -11.57
CA GLY A 183 11.88 -0.48 -12.90
C GLY A 183 11.66 0.46 -14.08
N VAL A 184 11.41 1.76 -13.86
CA VAL A 184 11.30 2.74 -14.95
C VAL A 184 12.69 3.09 -15.47
N ALA A 185 12.98 2.64 -16.70
CA ALA A 185 14.21 3.00 -17.38
C ALA A 185 14.13 4.41 -17.97
N TYR A 186 15.03 5.30 -17.54
CA TYR A 186 15.23 6.57 -18.21
C TYR A 186 16.43 6.45 -19.16
N PRO A 187 16.33 6.98 -20.39
CA PRO A 187 17.50 7.10 -21.24
C PRO A 187 18.53 7.95 -20.50
N LYS A 188 19.74 7.42 -20.32
CA LYS A 188 20.87 8.24 -19.88
C LYS A 188 21.00 9.35 -20.91
N LYS A 189 20.69 10.60 -20.53
CA LYS A 189 21.13 11.75 -21.31
C LYS A 189 22.63 11.56 -21.46
N ALA A 190 23.11 11.39 -22.70
CA ALA A 190 24.54 11.33 -22.98
C ALA A 190 25.16 12.49 -22.21
N GLN A 191 25.97 12.19 -21.20
CA GLN A 191 26.74 13.20 -20.52
C GLN A 191 27.58 13.81 -21.63
N LYS A 192 27.22 15.02 -22.09
CA LYS A 192 28.19 15.87 -22.77
C LYS A 192 29.30 15.98 -21.73
N GLN A 193 30.38 15.24 -21.96
CA GLN A 193 31.61 15.39 -21.21
C GLN A 193 31.84 16.88 -21.13
N ALA A 194 31.93 17.40 -19.90
CA ALA A 194 32.36 18.77 -19.71
C ALA A 194 33.63 18.92 -20.55
N VAL A 195 33.57 19.78 -21.57
CA VAL A 195 34.74 20.13 -22.35
C VAL A 195 35.67 20.79 -21.35
N ILE A 196 36.61 20.02 -20.83
CA ILE A 196 37.77 20.57 -20.15
C ILE A 196 38.50 21.32 -21.25
N THR A 197 38.27 22.62 -21.32
CA THR A 197 39.09 23.55 -22.10
C THR A 197 40.50 23.41 -21.56
N LYS A 198 41.29 22.55 -22.22
CA LYS A 198 42.73 22.47 -21.99
C LYS A 198 43.31 23.78 -22.49
N ASN A 199 43.51 24.71 -21.57
CA ASN A 199 44.41 25.83 -21.80
C ASN A 199 45.78 25.25 -22.14
N THR A 200 46.20 25.51 -23.38
CA THR A 200 47.54 25.33 -23.89
C THR A 200 48.53 25.99 -22.96
N ASN A 201 49.37 25.19 -22.30
CA ASN A 201 50.67 25.64 -21.79
C ASN A 201 51.70 24.54 -22.07
N THR A 202 52.53 24.85 -23.07
CA THR A 202 53.97 24.56 -23.19
C THR A 202 54.49 23.16 -22.80
N VAL A 203 54.92 22.48 -23.85
CA VAL A 203 55.76 21.28 -23.93
C VAL A 203 56.92 21.27 -22.93
N SER A 204 57.03 20.20 -22.14
CA SER A 204 58.32 19.62 -21.75
C SER A 204 58.17 18.10 -21.55
N VAL A 205 58.94 17.33 -22.32
CA VAL A 205 58.91 15.85 -22.38
C VAL A 205 59.93 15.29 -21.38
N PRO A 206 59.56 14.47 -20.39
CA PRO A 206 60.54 13.68 -19.64
C PRO A 206 60.89 12.37 -20.37
N LYS A 207 62.19 12.20 -20.62
CA LYS A 207 62.85 11.03 -21.26
C LYS A 207 62.47 9.71 -20.60
N LYS A 208 62.04 8.74 -21.40
CA LYS A 208 61.84 7.33 -21.00
C LYS A 208 63.16 6.57 -21.09
N ILE A 209 63.71 6.15 -19.95
CA ILE A 209 64.92 5.34 -19.85
C ILE A 209 64.50 3.87 -20.01
N VAL A 210 64.95 3.20 -21.08
CA VAL A 210 64.78 1.75 -21.27
C VAL A 210 66.17 1.12 -21.21
N PRO A 211 66.49 0.25 -20.24
CA PRO A 211 67.79 -0.40 -20.19
C PRO A 211 67.87 -1.55 -21.21
N LYS A 212 68.64 -1.34 -22.29
CA LYS A 212 69.03 -2.41 -23.23
C LYS A 212 70.32 -3.08 -22.75
N LYS A 213 70.27 -4.41 -22.59
CA LYS A 213 71.41 -5.29 -22.25
C LYS A 213 72.62 -5.08 -23.18
N LYS A 214 73.81 -4.86 -22.62
CA LYS A 214 75.10 -4.88 -23.34
C LYS A 214 75.49 -6.32 -23.70
N LYS A 215 75.78 -6.57 -24.98
CA LYS A 215 76.62 -7.70 -25.43
C LYS A 215 78.03 -7.18 -25.73
N LYS A 216 79.04 -7.90 -25.22
CA LYS A 216 80.48 -7.65 -25.33
C LYS A 216 80.95 -7.68 -26.79
N LYS A 217 81.94 -6.86 -27.13
CA LYS A 217 82.95 -7.12 -28.18
C LYS A 217 84.35 -6.73 -27.69
N MET A 218 85.31 -7.46 -28.26
CA MET A 218 86.69 -7.77 -27.89
C MET A 218 87.69 -6.59 -27.92
N PRO A 219 88.89 -6.75 -27.31
CA PRO A 219 89.89 -5.69 -27.21
C PRO A 219 90.67 -5.54 -28.51
N VAL A 220 91.14 -4.32 -28.79
CA VAL A 220 92.22 -4.09 -29.76
C VAL A 220 93.24 -3.17 -29.08
N GLU A 221 94.42 -3.76 -28.89
CA GLU A 221 95.79 -3.23 -28.97
C GLU A 221 95.87 -1.70 -29.22
N GLY A 222 96.52 -0.88 -28.39
CA GLY A 222 97.94 -0.95 -28.02
C GLY A 222 98.76 -0.09 -28.99
N GLY A 223 99.49 0.92 -28.51
CA GLY A 223 100.53 1.57 -29.31
C GLY A 223 100.84 3.02 -28.96
N CYS A 224 101.93 3.18 -28.19
CA CYS A 224 102.85 4.33 -27.99
C CYS A 224 102.28 5.72 -27.66
#